data_AF-B5VKM8-F1
#
_entry.id   AF-B5VKM8-F1
#
_cell.length_a   1.000
_cell.length_b   1.000
_cell.length_c   1.000
_cell.angle_alpha   90.00
_cell.angle_beta   90.00
_cell.angle_gamma   90.00
#
_symmetry.space_group_name_H-M   'P 1'
#
loop_
_entity.id
_entity.type
_entity.pdbx_description
1 polymer ?
#
loop_
_entity_poly.entity_id
_entity_poly.type
_entity_poly.pdbx_seq_one_letter_code
_entity_poly.pdbx_strand_id
1 'polypeptide(L)'
;MSYSAADNLQDSFQRAMNFSGSPGAVSTSPTQSFMNTLPRRVSITKQPKALKPFSTGDMKILLLENVNATAIKIFKDQGYQVEFHKSSLPEDELIEKIKDVHAIGIRSKTRLTEKILQHARNLVCIGCFCIGTNQVDLKYAASKGIAVFNSPFSNSRSVAELVIGEIISLARQLGDRSIELHTGTWNKVAARCWEVRGKTLGIIGYGHIGSQLSVLAEAMGLHVLYYDIVTI
;
A
#
# COMPACT_ATOMS: atom_id res chain seq x y z
N MET A 1 54.81 15.81 11.80
CA MET A 1 53.90 14.68 11.57
C MET A 1 52.84 14.73 12.68
N SER A 2 51.85 15.61 12.60
CA SER A 2 50.70 15.72 11.67
C SER A 2 49.43 15.27 12.38
N TYR A 3 48.88 16.17 13.19
CA TYR A 3 47.45 16.27 13.49
C TYR A 3 46.75 16.65 12.17
N SER A 4 45.86 15.80 11.62
CA SER A 4 45.26 16.03 10.29
C SER A 4 43.94 15.24 10.05
N ALA A 5 43.10 15.06 11.06
CA ALA A 5 41.80 14.38 10.86
C ALA A 5 40.59 15.18 11.36
N ALA A 6 40.72 15.93 12.47
CA ALA A 6 39.61 16.69 13.05
C ALA A 6 39.31 18.01 12.29
N ASP A 7 40.36 18.72 11.83
CA ASP A 7 40.20 19.99 11.12
C ASP A 7 39.48 19.85 9.77
N ASN A 8 39.59 18.68 9.12
CA ASN A 8 38.94 18.40 7.85
C ASN A 8 37.41 18.32 7.95
N LEU A 9 36.84 17.91 9.09
CA LEU A 9 35.38 17.81 9.23
C LEU A 9 34.73 19.18 9.44
N GLN A 10 35.42 20.06 10.17
CA GLN A 10 34.94 21.40 10.46
C GLN A 10 35.01 22.30 9.21
N ASP A 11 36.08 22.17 8.42
CA ASP A 11 36.24 22.83 7.13
C ASP A 11 35.22 22.34 6.08
N SER A 12 34.86 21.06 6.12
CA SER A 12 33.83 20.48 5.23
C SER A 12 32.43 21.04 5.53
N PHE A 13 32.12 21.24 6.81
CA PHE A 13 30.85 21.79 7.25
C PHE A 13 30.73 23.30 6.97
N GLN A 14 31.83 24.05 7.14
CA GLN A 14 31.87 25.48 6.76
C GLN A 14 31.80 25.70 5.25
N ARG A 15 32.35 24.80 4.42
CA ARG A 15 32.21 24.87 2.95
C ARG A 15 30.79 24.54 2.47
N ALA A 16 30.08 23.64 3.14
CA ALA A 16 28.69 23.33 2.82
C ALA A 16 27.72 24.49 3.12
N MET A 17 28.06 25.32 4.12
CA MET A 17 27.25 26.49 4.52
C MET A 17 27.56 27.78 3.76
N ASN A 18 28.67 27.85 3.00
CA ASN A 18 29.06 29.01 2.21
C ASN A 18 28.62 28.91 0.73
N PHE A 19 27.38 28.45 0.48
CA PHE A 19 26.72 28.76 -0.77
C PHE A 19 26.25 30.21 -0.71
N SER A 20 26.94 31.10 -1.43
CA SER A 20 26.58 32.51 -1.58
C SER A 20 25.29 32.65 -2.40
N GLY A 21 24.14 32.39 -1.77
CA GLY A 21 22.84 32.88 -2.21
C GLY A 21 22.61 34.25 -1.60
N SER A 22 22.47 35.29 -2.42
CA SER A 22 22.14 36.63 -1.94
C SER A 22 20.79 36.58 -1.20
N PRO A 23 20.67 37.15 0.02
CA PRO A 23 19.42 37.13 0.77
C PRO A 23 18.44 38.13 0.14
N GLY A 24 17.64 37.64 -0.81
CA GLY A 24 16.66 38.45 -1.55
C GLY A 24 16.16 37.89 -2.89
N ALA A 25 16.63 36.71 -3.33
CA ALA A 25 16.22 36.15 -4.63
C ALA A 25 14.80 35.56 -4.60
N VAL A 26 13.81 36.40 -4.85
CA VAL A 26 12.47 35.99 -5.26
C VAL A 26 12.56 35.36 -6.66
N SER A 27 12.00 34.17 -6.84
CA SER A 27 11.95 33.50 -8.14
C SER A 27 11.14 34.33 -9.13
N THR A 28 11.82 35.04 -10.04
CA THR A 28 11.21 35.69 -11.20
C THR A 28 11.42 34.83 -12.43
N SER A 29 10.35 34.63 -13.21
CA SER A 29 10.32 33.85 -14.45
C SER A 29 11.41 34.29 -15.44
N PRO A 30 11.98 33.39 -16.27
CA PRO A 30 13.00 33.77 -17.24
C PRO A 30 12.45 34.76 -18.27
N THR A 31 13.11 35.90 -18.43
CA THR A 31 12.77 36.95 -19.40
C THR A 31 12.92 36.42 -20.84
N GLN A 32 12.07 36.90 -21.75
CA GLN A 32 11.85 36.43 -23.13
C GLN A 32 13.09 36.31 -24.05
N SER A 33 14.26 36.78 -23.64
CA SER A 33 15.45 36.84 -24.48
C SER A 33 16.19 35.49 -24.66
N PHE A 34 15.87 34.46 -23.88
CA PHE A 34 16.54 33.14 -23.98
C PHE A 34 15.89 32.15 -24.97
N MET A 35 14.73 32.49 -25.56
CA MET A 35 13.98 31.58 -26.44
C MET A 35 14.29 31.68 -27.94
N ASN A 36 15.13 32.63 -28.37
CA ASN A 36 15.29 32.95 -29.81
C ASN A 36 16.46 32.25 -30.53
N THR A 37 17.15 31.28 -29.92
CA THR A 37 18.33 30.64 -30.55
C THR A 37 18.27 29.11 -30.55
N LEU A 38 17.17 28.52 -31.04
CA LEU A 38 17.13 27.09 -31.41
C LEU A 38 16.73 26.90 -32.88
N PRO A 39 17.41 26.01 -33.63
CA PRO A 39 17.17 25.82 -35.05
C PRO A 39 15.84 25.11 -35.33
N ARG A 40 15.26 25.50 -36.46
CA ARG A 40 13.94 25.13 -36.96
C ARG A 40 13.88 23.65 -37.38
N ARG A 41 13.03 22.89 -36.65
CA ARG A 41 12.04 21.91 -37.17
C ARG A 41 12.54 20.55 -37.70
N VAL A 42 12.45 19.51 -36.85
CA VAL A 42 11.98 18.18 -37.29
C VAL A 42 10.52 18.05 -36.85
N SER A 43 9.62 18.18 -37.82
CA SER A 43 8.19 18.07 -37.63
C SER A 43 7.78 16.59 -37.51
N ILE A 44 7.80 16.05 -36.29
CA ILE A 44 6.96 14.89 -35.93
C ILE A 44 5.83 15.43 -35.05
N THR A 45 4.89 16.14 -35.67
CA THR A 45 3.58 16.38 -35.06
C THR A 45 2.74 15.12 -35.23
N LYS A 46 3.08 14.06 -34.49
CA LYS A 46 2.06 13.05 -34.17
C LYS A 46 1.20 13.75 -33.11
N GLN A 47 0.06 14.28 -33.54
CA GLN A 47 -1.00 14.72 -32.64
C GLN A 47 -1.13 13.64 -31.55
N PRO A 48 -1.07 13.97 -30.24
CA PRO A 48 -1.45 13.00 -29.24
C PRO A 48 -2.86 12.55 -29.63
N LYS A 49 -3.02 11.26 -29.95
CA LYS A 49 -4.35 10.71 -30.19
C LYS A 49 -5.13 11.05 -28.93
N ALA A 50 -6.08 11.97 -29.02
CA ALA A 50 -7.06 12.17 -27.98
C ALA A 50 -7.66 10.78 -27.75
N LEU A 51 -7.38 10.21 -26.58
CA LEU A 51 -7.98 8.95 -26.19
C LEU A 51 -9.48 9.22 -26.23
N LYS A 52 -10.19 8.57 -27.16
CA LYS A 52 -11.65 8.66 -27.17
C LYS A 52 -12.10 8.28 -25.76
N PRO A 53 -13.01 9.03 -25.12
CA PRO A 53 -13.67 8.50 -23.94
C PRO A 53 -14.24 7.15 -24.35
N PHE A 54 -13.70 6.07 -23.78
CA PHE A 54 -14.18 4.74 -24.09
C PHE A 54 -15.64 4.70 -23.62
N SER A 55 -16.50 4.05 -24.41
CA SER A 55 -17.87 3.81 -23.97
C SER A 55 -17.78 2.90 -22.75
N THR A 56 -17.98 3.47 -21.56
CA THR A 56 -17.86 2.76 -20.28
C THR A 56 -18.80 1.55 -20.24
N GLY A 57 -19.91 1.64 -20.97
CA GLY A 57 -20.88 0.57 -21.15
C GLY A 57 -20.34 -0.67 -21.87
N ASP A 58 -19.23 -0.62 -22.60
CA ASP A 58 -18.68 -1.81 -23.28
C ASP A 58 -17.67 -2.58 -22.42
N MET A 59 -17.24 -1.99 -21.29
CA MET A 59 -16.25 -2.59 -20.40
C MET A 59 -16.91 -3.49 -19.36
N LYS A 60 -16.55 -4.77 -19.43
CA LYS A 60 -16.94 -5.81 -18.47
C LYS A 60 -15.91 -5.94 -17.34
N ILE A 61 -16.39 -5.83 -16.11
CA ILE A 61 -15.61 -6.00 -14.87
C ILE A 61 -16.12 -7.24 -14.15
N LEU A 62 -15.24 -8.20 -13.91
CA LEU A 62 -15.53 -9.40 -13.13
C LEU A 62 -14.98 -9.25 -11.71
N LEU A 63 -15.82 -9.31 -10.69
CA LEU A 63 -15.44 -9.24 -9.28
C LEU A 63 -15.72 -10.59 -8.60
N LEU A 64 -14.71 -11.19 -7.98
CA LEU A 64 -14.79 -12.51 -7.34
C LEU A 64 -14.55 -12.44 -5.83
N GLU A 65 -14.90 -13.49 -5.10
CA GLU A 65 -14.57 -13.68 -3.68
C GLU A 65 -15.19 -12.64 -2.72
N ASN A 66 -16.39 -12.15 -3.03
CA ASN A 66 -17.13 -11.24 -2.16
C ASN A 66 -16.37 -9.94 -1.86
N VAL A 67 -15.90 -9.27 -2.92
CA VAL A 67 -15.42 -7.88 -2.84
C VAL A 67 -16.48 -6.98 -2.20
N ASN A 68 -16.05 -5.97 -1.45
CA ASN A 68 -16.94 -5.04 -0.76
C ASN A 68 -17.94 -4.38 -1.73
N ALA A 69 -19.21 -4.28 -1.31
CA ALA A 69 -20.30 -3.71 -2.11
C ALA A 69 -20.03 -2.27 -2.60
N THR A 70 -19.20 -1.51 -1.88
CA THR A 70 -18.76 -0.17 -2.26
C THR A 70 -18.08 -0.17 -3.64
N ALA A 71 -17.22 -1.17 -3.92
CA ALA A 71 -16.56 -1.27 -5.23
C ALA A 71 -17.58 -1.52 -6.35
N ILE A 72 -18.55 -2.42 -6.11
CA ILE A 72 -19.63 -2.72 -7.06
C ILE A 72 -20.42 -1.45 -7.37
N LYS A 73 -20.78 -0.68 -6.33
CA LYS A 73 -21.52 0.58 -6.47
C LYS A 73 -20.74 1.60 -7.29
N ILE A 74 -19.46 1.83 -6.94
CA ILE A 74 -18.60 2.79 -7.65
C ILE A 74 -18.50 2.47 -9.14
N PHE A 75 -18.26 1.20 -9.49
CA PHE A 75 -18.17 0.81 -10.89
C PHE A 75 -19.51 0.92 -11.63
N LYS A 76 -20.63 0.52 -11.01
CA LYS A 76 -21.96 0.68 -11.62
C LYS A 76 -22.34 2.14 -11.82
N ASP A 77 -22.08 2.99 -10.83
CA ASP A 77 -22.35 4.43 -10.88
C ASP A 77 -21.55 5.12 -12.00
N GLN A 78 -20.38 4.59 -12.34
CA GLN A 78 -19.56 5.06 -13.47
C GLN A 78 -20.01 4.50 -14.84
N GLY A 79 -20.94 3.54 -14.87
CA GLY A 79 -21.50 2.98 -16.11
C GLY A 79 -20.84 1.70 -16.61
N TYR A 80 -20.00 1.03 -15.81
CA TYR A 80 -19.37 -0.24 -16.18
C TYR A 80 -20.35 -1.43 -16.06
N GLN A 81 -20.17 -2.45 -16.90
CA GLN A 81 -20.86 -3.74 -16.74
C GLN A 81 -20.16 -4.56 -15.66
N VAL A 82 -20.77 -4.66 -14.47
CA VAL A 82 -20.18 -5.38 -13.33
C VAL A 82 -20.84 -6.73 -13.13
N GLU A 83 -20.06 -7.80 -13.29
CA GLU A 83 -20.40 -9.15 -12.90
C GLU A 83 -19.76 -9.45 -11.53
N PHE A 84 -20.53 -9.97 -10.58
CA PHE A 84 -20.08 -10.20 -9.22
C PHE A 84 -20.39 -11.62 -8.73
N HIS A 85 -19.38 -12.27 -8.14
CA HIS A 85 -19.48 -13.58 -7.51
C HIS A 85 -19.01 -13.54 -6.06
N LYS A 86 -19.76 -14.19 -5.17
CA LYS A 86 -19.41 -14.30 -3.74
C LYS A 86 -18.24 -15.25 -3.49
N SER A 87 -18.05 -16.24 -4.37
CA SER A 87 -16.98 -17.24 -4.27
C SER A 87 -15.89 -17.01 -5.32
N SER A 88 -14.80 -17.76 -5.19
CA SER A 88 -13.90 -18.01 -6.32
C SER A 88 -14.59 -18.93 -7.34
N LEU A 89 -14.11 -18.88 -8.58
CA LEU A 89 -14.56 -19.78 -9.64
C LEU A 89 -13.55 -20.93 -9.80
N PRO A 90 -14.00 -22.13 -10.21
CA PRO A 90 -13.12 -23.17 -10.72
C PRO A 90 -12.29 -22.68 -11.91
N GLU A 91 -11.16 -23.32 -12.16
CA GLU A 91 -10.22 -22.90 -13.22
C GLU A 91 -10.88 -22.86 -14.61
N ASP A 92 -11.64 -23.89 -14.98
CA ASP A 92 -12.27 -23.99 -16.31
C ASP A 92 -13.32 -22.88 -16.51
N GLU A 93 -14.15 -22.62 -15.50
CA GLU A 93 -15.13 -21.52 -15.54
C GLU A 93 -14.46 -20.15 -15.58
N LEU A 94 -13.34 -19.99 -14.86
CA LEU A 94 -12.56 -18.76 -14.87
C LEU A 94 -11.93 -18.51 -16.25
N ILE A 95 -11.43 -19.56 -16.91
CA ILE A 95 -10.90 -19.49 -18.28
C ILE A 95 -11.99 -19.05 -19.26
N GLU A 96 -13.22 -19.55 -19.13
CA GLU A 96 -14.32 -19.11 -20.00
C GLU A 96 -14.69 -17.65 -19.76
N LYS A 97 -14.83 -17.22 -18.50
CA LYS A 97 -15.21 -15.83 -18.20
C LYS A 97 -14.10 -14.83 -18.53
N ILE A 98 -12.84 -15.18 -18.33
CA ILE A 98 -11.73 -14.22 -18.49
C ILE A 98 -11.50 -13.80 -19.96
N LYS A 99 -12.03 -14.55 -20.94
CA LYS A 99 -11.93 -14.23 -22.37
C LYS A 99 -12.55 -12.88 -22.73
N ASP A 100 -13.63 -12.52 -22.03
CA ASP A 100 -14.51 -11.41 -22.42
C ASP A 100 -14.41 -10.19 -21.49
N VAL A 101 -13.66 -10.31 -20.39
CA VAL A 101 -13.56 -9.28 -19.36
C VAL A 101 -12.40 -8.31 -19.64
N HIS A 102 -12.60 -7.07 -19.24
CA HIS A 102 -11.62 -6.00 -19.40
C HIS A 102 -10.88 -5.73 -18.09
N ALA A 103 -11.55 -5.93 -16.95
CA ALA A 103 -10.92 -5.87 -15.64
C ALA A 103 -11.40 -7.04 -14.78
N ILE A 104 -10.51 -7.55 -13.93
CA ILE A 104 -10.86 -8.57 -12.94
C ILE A 104 -10.43 -8.14 -11.54
N GLY A 105 -11.35 -8.23 -10.59
CA GLY A 105 -11.12 -8.03 -9.16
C GLY A 105 -11.13 -9.37 -8.43
N ILE A 106 -10.04 -9.69 -7.75
CA ILE A 106 -9.88 -10.95 -7.00
C ILE A 106 -9.45 -10.67 -5.56
N ARG A 107 -9.48 -11.71 -4.72
CA ARG A 107 -8.85 -11.69 -3.39
C ARG A 107 -7.80 -12.79 -3.33
N SER A 108 -7.71 -13.53 -2.23
CA SER A 108 -6.59 -14.43 -1.95
C SER A 108 -6.76 -15.85 -2.47
N LYS A 109 -7.98 -16.28 -2.84
CA LYS A 109 -8.24 -17.67 -3.28
C LYS A 109 -8.08 -17.85 -4.78
N THR A 110 -8.57 -16.91 -5.59
CA THR A 110 -8.46 -17.02 -7.05
C THR A 110 -7.00 -16.88 -7.46
N ARG A 111 -6.48 -17.86 -8.21
CA ARG A 111 -5.12 -17.82 -8.75
C ARG A 111 -5.19 -17.44 -10.22
N LEU A 112 -4.45 -16.40 -10.62
CA LEU A 112 -4.32 -15.96 -12.00
C LEU A 112 -2.94 -16.36 -12.51
N THR A 113 -2.80 -17.62 -12.89
CA THR A 113 -1.58 -18.19 -13.47
C THR A 113 -1.46 -17.87 -14.96
N GLU A 114 -0.29 -18.08 -15.54
CA GLU A 114 -0.07 -18.01 -17.00
C GLU A 114 -1.13 -18.81 -17.79
N LYS A 115 -1.46 -20.03 -17.33
CA LYS A 115 -2.46 -20.90 -17.97
C LYS A 115 -3.84 -20.24 -18.11
N ILE A 116 -4.21 -19.35 -17.19
CA ILE A 116 -5.48 -18.63 -17.22
C ILE A 116 -5.33 -17.32 -17.99
N LEU A 117 -4.27 -16.57 -17.71
CA LEU A 117 -4.03 -15.25 -18.30
C LEU A 117 -3.80 -15.31 -19.82
N GLN A 118 -3.31 -16.43 -20.37
CA GLN A 118 -3.19 -16.60 -21.82
C GLN A 118 -4.54 -16.56 -22.57
N HIS A 119 -5.64 -16.86 -21.88
CA HIS A 119 -6.99 -16.80 -22.46
C HIS A 119 -7.62 -15.41 -22.35
N ALA A 120 -7.02 -14.51 -21.58
CA ALA A 120 -7.53 -13.17 -21.33
C ALA A 120 -7.19 -12.23 -22.50
N ARG A 121 -8.10 -12.13 -23.48
CA ARG A 121 -7.87 -11.38 -24.73
C ARG A 121 -7.98 -9.87 -24.58
N ASN A 122 -8.90 -9.43 -23.73
CA ASN A 122 -9.27 -8.01 -23.56
C ASN A 122 -8.87 -7.43 -22.21
N LEU A 123 -8.22 -8.23 -21.35
CA LEU A 123 -7.93 -7.85 -19.98
C LEU A 123 -6.86 -6.76 -19.96
N VAL A 124 -7.19 -5.61 -19.38
CA VAL A 124 -6.28 -4.46 -19.25
C VAL A 124 -5.73 -4.32 -17.84
N CYS A 125 -6.46 -4.76 -16.82
CA CYS A 125 -6.01 -4.68 -15.44
C CYS A 125 -6.58 -5.75 -14.50
N ILE A 126 -5.81 -6.03 -13.46
CA ILE A 126 -6.15 -6.92 -12.35
C ILE A 126 -6.13 -6.09 -11.06
N GLY A 127 -7.23 -6.12 -10.32
CA GLY A 127 -7.33 -5.56 -8.98
C GLY A 127 -7.27 -6.65 -7.91
N CYS A 128 -6.19 -6.71 -7.16
CA CYS A 128 -6.10 -7.51 -5.95
C CYS A 128 -6.73 -6.73 -4.79
N PHE A 129 -7.95 -7.11 -4.38
CA PHE A 129 -8.64 -6.55 -3.21
C PHE A 129 -8.09 -7.14 -1.90
N CYS A 130 -6.76 -7.17 -1.81
CA CYS A 130 -5.94 -7.61 -0.69
C CYS A 130 -4.55 -6.95 -0.80
N ILE A 131 -3.70 -7.15 0.21
CA ILE A 131 -2.34 -6.59 0.22
C ILE A 131 -1.41 -7.41 -0.66
N GLY A 132 -1.44 -8.74 -0.49
CA GLY A 132 -0.61 -9.65 -1.26
C GLY A 132 -1.07 -9.78 -2.71
N THR A 133 -0.12 -10.08 -3.59
CA THR A 133 -0.34 -10.32 -5.03
C THR A 133 0.21 -11.68 -5.47
N ASN A 134 0.58 -12.55 -4.52
CA ASN A 134 1.24 -13.85 -4.76
C ASN A 134 0.40 -14.82 -5.61
N GLN A 135 -0.91 -14.60 -5.65
CA GLN A 135 -1.86 -15.38 -6.42
C GLN A 135 -1.92 -14.98 -7.90
N VAL A 136 -1.23 -13.92 -8.30
CA VAL A 136 -1.15 -13.45 -9.69
C VAL A 136 0.25 -13.69 -10.24
N ASP A 137 0.34 -14.25 -11.44
CA ASP A 137 1.61 -14.30 -12.17
C ASP A 137 1.96 -12.90 -12.70
N LEU A 138 2.68 -12.15 -11.87
CA LEU A 138 3.07 -10.77 -12.17
C LEU A 138 3.97 -10.67 -13.40
N LYS A 139 4.83 -11.67 -13.64
CA LYS A 139 5.75 -11.67 -14.78
C LYS A 139 4.98 -11.86 -16.07
N TYR A 140 4.07 -12.83 -16.10
CA TYR A 140 3.22 -13.07 -17.25
C TYR A 140 2.29 -11.88 -17.52
N ALA A 141 1.63 -11.36 -16.49
CA ALA A 141 0.78 -10.17 -16.60
C ALA A 141 1.54 -8.98 -17.21
N ALA A 142 2.74 -8.70 -16.71
CA ALA A 142 3.60 -7.64 -17.24
C ALA A 142 3.99 -7.88 -18.72
N SER A 143 4.33 -9.11 -19.10
CA SER A 143 4.68 -9.47 -20.48
C SER A 143 3.53 -9.22 -21.48
N LYS A 144 2.28 -9.25 -21.00
CA LYS A 144 1.06 -9.00 -21.78
C LYS A 144 0.55 -7.57 -21.66
N GLY A 145 1.25 -6.71 -20.91
CA GLY A 145 0.83 -5.32 -20.68
C GLY A 145 -0.38 -5.19 -19.75
N ILE A 146 -0.65 -6.19 -18.90
CA ILE A 146 -1.75 -6.19 -17.94
C ILE A 146 -1.25 -5.57 -16.63
N ALA A 147 -1.86 -4.45 -16.22
CA ALA A 147 -1.51 -3.78 -14.97
C ALA A 147 -2.11 -4.50 -13.76
N VAL A 148 -1.33 -4.66 -12.68
CA VAL A 148 -1.80 -5.27 -11.43
C VAL A 148 -1.78 -4.24 -10.31
N PHE A 149 -2.92 -4.03 -9.68
CA PHE A 149 -3.10 -3.12 -8.55
C PHE A 149 -3.40 -3.90 -7.28
N ASN A 150 -2.95 -3.42 -6.13
CA ASN A 150 -3.30 -3.95 -4.81
C ASN A 150 -3.73 -2.82 -3.87
N SER A 151 -4.05 -3.17 -2.63
CA SER A 151 -4.46 -2.20 -1.60
C SER A 151 -3.50 -2.25 -0.40
N PRO A 152 -2.28 -1.70 -0.51
CA PRO A 152 -1.19 -1.94 0.43
C PRO A 152 -1.40 -1.33 1.83
N PHE A 153 -2.26 -0.33 1.97
CA PHE A 153 -2.42 0.44 3.22
C PHE A 153 -3.81 0.30 3.87
N SER A 154 -4.73 -0.48 3.28
CA SER A 154 -6.13 -0.51 3.76
C SER A 154 -6.34 -1.20 5.10
N ASN A 155 -5.38 -2.01 5.56
CA ASN A 155 -5.49 -2.72 6.84
C ASN A 155 -4.72 -2.05 7.98
N SER A 156 -4.02 -0.93 7.74
CA SER A 156 -3.04 -0.41 8.70
C SER A 156 -3.67 -0.14 10.06
N ARG A 157 -4.87 0.45 10.05
CA ARG A 157 -5.62 0.75 11.27
C ARG A 157 -6.08 -0.52 12.00
N SER A 158 -6.63 -1.49 11.27
CA SER A 158 -7.10 -2.75 11.87
C SER A 158 -5.97 -3.52 12.54
N VAL A 159 -4.77 -3.54 11.96
CA VAL A 159 -3.60 -4.19 12.56
C VAL A 159 -3.16 -3.45 13.82
N ALA A 160 -3.09 -2.12 13.78
CA ALA A 160 -2.70 -1.31 14.94
C ALA A 160 -3.67 -1.50 16.12
N GLU A 161 -4.98 -1.49 15.87
CA GLU A 161 -6.00 -1.72 16.90
C GLU A 161 -5.93 -3.13 17.49
N LEU A 162 -5.70 -4.15 16.65
CA LEU A 162 -5.56 -5.53 17.10
C LEU A 162 -4.36 -5.68 18.04
N VAL A 163 -3.19 -5.16 17.66
CA VAL A 163 -1.96 -5.25 18.46
C VAL A 163 -2.14 -4.60 19.83
N ILE A 164 -2.83 -3.45 19.92
CA ILE A 164 -3.16 -2.84 21.20
C ILE A 164 -4.03 -3.75 22.07
N GLY A 165 -5.07 -4.34 21.48
CA GLY A 165 -5.94 -5.30 22.19
C GLY A 165 -5.17 -6.52 22.71
N GLU A 166 -4.24 -7.04 21.90
CA GLU A 166 -3.38 -8.17 22.27
C GLU A 166 -2.38 -7.81 23.37
N ILE A 167 -1.76 -6.63 23.32
CA ILE A 167 -0.85 -6.13 24.38
C ILE A 167 -1.57 -6.11 25.73
N ILE A 168 -2.79 -5.58 25.78
CA ILE A 168 -3.60 -5.53 27.01
C ILE A 168 -3.98 -6.96 27.45
N SER A 169 -4.43 -7.78 26.50
CA SER A 169 -4.87 -9.15 26.79
C SER A 169 -3.74 -10.00 27.38
N LEU A 170 -2.53 -9.89 26.83
CA LEU A 170 -1.33 -10.57 27.31
C LEU A 170 -0.89 -10.02 28.67
N ALA A 171 -0.83 -8.69 28.83
CA ALA A 171 -0.44 -8.06 30.10
C ALA A 171 -1.38 -8.44 31.26
N ARG A 172 -2.64 -8.78 30.95
CA ARG A 172 -3.68 -9.15 31.92
C ARG A 172 -3.99 -10.65 31.97
N GLN A 173 -3.23 -11.49 31.24
CA GLN A 173 -3.46 -12.94 31.12
C GLN A 173 -4.91 -13.30 30.77
N LEU A 174 -5.58 -12.48 29.97
CA LEU A 174 -7.02 -12.61 29.73
C LEU A 174 -7.40 -13.97 29.13
N GLY A 175 -6.58 -14.47 28.20
CA GLY A 175 -6.78 -15.78 27.58
C GLY A 175 -6.74 -16.93 28.60
N ASP A 176 -5.73 -16.95 29.47
CA ASP A 176 -5.58 -17.98 30.50
C ASP A 176 -6.78 -18.00 31.45
N ARG A 177 -7.20 -16.82 31.94
CA ARG A 177 -8.37 -16.70 32.83
C ARG A 177 -9.66 -17.12 32.14
N SER A 178 -9.80 -16.83 30.85
CA SER A 178 -10.95 -17.27 30.06
C SER A 178 -10.99 -18.79 29.96
N ILE A 179 -9.86 -19.43 29.66
CA ILE A 179 -9.76 -20.90 29.54
C ILE A 179 -10.11 -21.56 30.87
N GLU A 180 -9.52 -21.11 31.98
CA GLU A 180 -9.81 -21.63 33.32
C GLU A 180 -11.31 -21.57 33.61
N LEU A 181 -11.95 -20.43 33.33
CA LEU A 181 -13.37 -20.26 33.57
C LEU A 181 -14.25 -21.19 32.71
N HIS A 182 -13.91 -21.37 31.43
CA HIS A 182 -14.60 -22.33 30.56
C HIS A 182 -14.45 -23.79 31.04
N THR A 183 -13.39 -24.10 31.79
CA THR A 183 -13.18 -25.41 32.42
C THR A 183 -13.74 -25.51 33.85
N GLY A 184 -14.50 -24.50 34.30
CA GLY A 184 -15.15 -24.48 35.61
C GLY A 184 -14.27 -23.99 36.76
N THR A 185 -13.08 -23.48 36.47
CA THR A 185 -12.14 -22.96 37.47
C THR A 185 -12.24 -21.45 37.57
N TRP A 186 -12.61 -20.93 38.76
CA TRP A 186 -12.58 -19.50 39.06
C TRP A 186 -11.28 -19.11 39.74
N ASN A 187 -10.32 -18.58 38.98
CA ASN A 187 -9.00 -18.23 39.50
C ASN A 187 -8.79 -16.70 39.57
N LYS A 188 -9.15 -16.09 40.70
CA LYS A 188 -9.02 -14.64 40.92
C LYS A 188 -7.63 -14.31 41.49
N VAL A 189 -6.65 -14.12 40.61
CA VAL A 189 -5.28 -13.77 40.98
C VAL A 189 -4.78 -12.52 40.24
N ALA A 190 -3.99 -11.71 40.94
CA ALA A 190 -3.32 -10.53 40.36
C ALA A 190 -1.84 -10.77 40.04
N ALA A 191 -1.30 -11.93 40.43
CA ALA A 191 0.09 -12.27 40.19
C ALA A 191 0.38 -12.28 38.68
N ARG A 192 1.44 -11.54 38.28
CA ARG A 192 1.85 -11.39 36.87
C ARG A 192 0.77 -10.77 35.96
N CYS A 193 -0.13 -9.95 36.52
CA CYS A 193 -1.07 -9.14 35.77
C CYS A 193 -0.67 -7.67 35.92
N TRP A 194 -0.48 -6.95 34.82
CA TRP A 194 0.03 -5.59 34.84
C TRP A 194 -0.87 -4.64 34.06
N GLU A 195 -0.94 -3.39 34.53
CA GLU A 195 -1.38 -2.28 33.69
C GLU A 195 -0.29 -1.96 32.64
N VAL A 196 -0.73 -1.66 31.43
CA VAL A 196 0.16 -1.32 30.31
C VAL A 196 0.72 0.11 30.41
N ARG A 197 0.04 1.00 31.14
CA ARG A 197 0.51 2.37 31.38
C ARG A 197 1.89 2.36 32.06
N GLY A 198 2.79 3.21 31.57
CA GLY A 198 4.17 3.33 32.01
C GLY A 198 5.09 2.18 31.57
N LYS A 199 4.60 1.24 30.75
CA LYS A 199 5.44 0.18 30.15
C LYS A 199 6.02 0.66 28.83
N THR A 200 7.14 0.05 28.43
CA THR A 200 7.81 0.36 27.18
C THR A 200 7.36 -0.61 26.07
N LEU A 201 6.91 -0.07 24.95
CA LEU A 201 6.66 -0.82 23.71
C LEU A 201 7.80 -0.59 22.74
N GLY A 202 8.48 -1.68 22.34
CA GLY A 202 9.45 -1.66 21.25
C GLY A 202 8.80 -2.05 19.93
N ILE A 203 8.88 -1.17 18.92
CA ILE A 203 8.35 -1.39 17.57
C ILE A 203 9.51 -1.65 16.61
N ILE A 204 9.52 -2.79 15.91
CA ILE A 204 10.49 -3.09 14.86
C ILE A 204 9.80 -2.90 13.50
N GLY A 205 10.23 -1.88 12.76
CA GLY A 205 9.58 -1.38 11.54
C GLY A 205 8.63 -0.22 11.84
N TYR A 206 9.00 1.00 11.45
CA TYR A 206 8.26 2.23 11.73
C TYR A 206 7.56 2.81 10.49
N GLY A 207 7.02 1.92 9.64
CA GLY A 207 6.19 2.30 8.49
C GLY A 207 4.76 2.71 8.86
N HIS A 208 3.81 2.52 7.93
CA HIS A 208 2.41 2.92 8.10
C HIS A 208 1.72 2.30 9.33
N ILE A 209 1.99 1.03 9.65
CA ILE A 209 1.40 0.36 10.81
C ILE A 209 2.11 0.79 12.10
N GLY A 210 3.45 0.78 12.12
CA GLY A 210 4.24 1.12 13.30
C GLY A 210 3.95 2.53 13.82
N SER A 211 3.84 3.50 12.91
CA SER A 211 3.49 4.89 13.25
C SER A 211 2.05 5.07 13.74
N GLN A 212 1.08 4.29 13.24
CA GLN A 212 -0.28 4.33 13.79
C GLN A 212 -0.36 3.64 15.16
N LEU A 213 0.37 2.54 15.33
CA LEU A 213 0.46 1.81 16.59
C LEU A 213 1.09 2.66 17.68
N SER A 214 2.15 3.43 17.38
CA SER A 214 2.80 4.29 18.37
C SER A 214 1.85 5.34 18.92
N VAL A 215 1.09 6.03 18.05
CA VAL A 215 0.07 7.02 18.48
C VAL A 215 -0.94 6.39 19.42
N LEU A 216 -1.44 5.19 19.12
CA LEU A 216 -2.38 4.49 19.99
C LEU A 216 -1.75 4.07 21.32
N ALA A 217 -0.52 3.58 21.29
CA ALA A 217 0.21 3.13 22.46
C ALA A 217 0.55 4.30 23.41
N GLU A 218 1.00 5.43 22.87
CA GLU A 218 1.25 6.66 23.62
C GLU A 218 -0.03 7.23 24.23
N ALA A 219 -1.16 7.19 23.50
CA ALA A 219 -2.47 7.58 24.04
C ALA A 219 -2.91 6.70 25.23
N MET A 220 -2.40 5.47 25.32
CA MET A 220 -2.59 4.56 26.46
C MET A 220 -1.52 4.72 27.56
N GLY A 221 -0.58 5.65 27.37
CA GLY A 221 0.50 5.95 28.30
C GLY A 221 1.65 4.94 28.28
N LEU A 222 1.86 4.22 27.17
CA LEU A 222 3.10 3.46 26.96
C LEU A 222 4.24 4.41 26.52
N HIS A 223 5.47 4.06 26.86
CA HIS A 223 6.67 4.66 26.29
C HIS A 223 7.02 3.91 25.00
N VAL A 224 7.02 4.59 23.86
CA VAL A 224 7.30 3.95 22.58
C VAL A 224 8.76 4.13 22.19
N LEU A 225 9.42 3.03 21.88
CA LEU A 225 10.71 2.99 21.20
C LEU A 225 10.50 2.31 19.85
N TYR A 226 11.22 2.74 18.82
CA TYR A 226 11.17 2.07 17.52
C TYR A 226 12.56 1.93 16.91
N TYR A 227 12.67 0.94 16.02
CA TYR A 227 13.81 0.73 15.15
C TYR A 227 13.33 0.49 13.73
N ASP A 228 13.97 1.14 12.76
CA ASP A 228 13.80 0.88 11.33
C ASP A 228 15.17 1.01 10.65
N ILE A 229 15.35 0.33 9.52
CA ILE A 229 16.57 0.42 8.71
C ILE A 229 16.63 1.73 7.93
N VAL A 230 15.49 2.36 7.68
CA VAL A 230 15.39 3.69 7.08
C VAL A 230 15.21 4.71 8.20
N THR A 231 16.05 5.74 8.21
CA THR A 231 15.87 6.88 9.10
C THR A 231 14.73 7.73 8.55
N ILE A 232 13.61 7.79 9.27
CA ILE A 232 12.40 8.55 8.92
C ILE A 232 12.31 9.77 9.83
#